data_AF-A0A432T0R9-F1
#
_entry.id   AF-A0A432T0R9-F1
#
_cell.length_a   1.000
_cell.length_b   1.000
_cell.length_c   1.000
_cell.angle_alpha   90.00
_cell.angle_beta   90.00
_cell.angle_gamma   90.00
#
_symmetry.space_group_name_H-M   'P 1'
#
loop_
_entity.id
_entity.type
_entity.pdbx_description
1 polymer ?
#
loop_
_entity_poly.entity_id
_entity_poly.type
_entity_poly.pdbx_seq_one_letter_code
_entity_poly.pdbx_strand_id
1 'polypeptide(L)'
;MDFDTLANYADIIAVPLAMIGIYYIVRQLKLALLESERDHQRRQNEMTLNAYNTVRGDLRDTIRRIRITLGLADMFSEFTQENLEQIMNDEVLRDDVAKMLGFVNKFAVGINHDVFNILLVNDLAGKLFIQTFHQFYPYIQRVREDYEGFYKDYENLVYKLKKIRYEKDNAPLLKDVELVKSGYEYYHFPKDFGKYLFNIFKT
;
A
#
# COMPACT_ATOMS: atom_id res chain seq x y z
N MET A 1 -43.57 -41.27 -41.79
CA MET A 1 -42.67 -40.91 -40.67
C MET A 1 -43.44 -39.89 -39.88
N ASP A 2 -43.84 -40.23 -38.65
CA ASP A 2 -44.75 -39.36 -37.89
C ASP A 2 -44.06 -38.08 -37.42
N PHE A 3 -44.85 -37.02 -37.30
CA PHE A 3 -44.36 -35.72 -36.85
C PHE A 3 -43.65 -35.82 -35.49
N ASP A 4 -44.19 -36.64 -34.59
CA ASP A 4 -43.61 -36.90 -33.26
C ASP A 4 -42.23 -37.58 -33.33
N THR A 5 -41.97 -38.41 -34.34
CA THR A 5 -40.64 -39.01 -34.50
C THR A 5 -39.61 -37.98 -34.94
N LEU A 6 -39.99 -37.02 -35.80
CA LEU A 6 -39.12 -35.91 -36.21
C LEU A 6 -38.84 -34.92 -35.07
N ALA A 7 -39.86 -34.63 -34.25
CA ALA A 7 -39.70 -33.80 -33.05
C ALA A 7 -38.70 -34.41 -32.06
N ASN A 8 -38.84 -35.69 -31.73
CA ASN A 8 -37.91 -36.39 -30.85
C ASN A 8 -36.46 -36.37 -31.37
N TYR A 9 -36.24 -36.52 -32.68
CA TYR A 9 -34.88 -36.40 -33.25
C TYR A 9 -34.32 -34.97 -33.16
N ALA A 10 -35.16 -33.94 -33.29
CA ALA A 10 -34.74 -32.55 -33.14
C ALA A 10 -34.28 -32.26 -31.69
N ASP A 11 -35.03 -32.72 -30.69
CA ASP A 11 -34.69 -32.54 -29.27
C ASP A 11 -33.38 -33.25 -28.88
N ILE A 12 -33.18 -34.48 -29.38
CA ILE A 12 -31.94 -35.25 -29.18
C ILE A 12 -30.70 -34.53 -29.75
N ILE A 13 -30.85 -33.75 -30.83
CA ILE A 13 -29.76 -32.97 -31.43
C ILE A 13 -29.61 -31.58 -30.76
N ALA A 14 -30.72 -30.98 -30.31
CA ALA A 14 -30.72 -29.66 -29.67
C ALA A 14 -29.97 -29.66 -28.32
N VAL A 15 -30.12 -30.71 -27.51
CA VAL A 15 -29.47 -30.78 -26.18
C VAL A 15 -27.93 -30.76 -26.27
N PRO A 16 -27.25 -31.60 -27.08
CA PRO A 16 -25.80 -31.49 -27.30
C PRO A 16 -25.35 -30.12 -27.81
N LEU A 17 -26.09 -29.51 -28.74
CA LEU A 17 -25.76 -28.16 -29.26
C LEU A 17 -25.88 -27.09 -28.16
N ALA A 18 -26.92 -27.15 -27.33
CA ALA A 18 -27.08 -26.26 -26.17
C ALA A 18 -25.93 -26.44 -25.16
N MET A 19 -25.53 -27.68 -24.87
CA MET A 19 -24.40 -27.99 -23.99
C MET A 19 -23.06 -27.44 -24.53
N ILE A 20 -22.84 -27.54 -25.85
CA ILE A 20 -21.68 -26.94 -26.52
C ILE A 20 -21.73 -25.40 -26.39
N GLY A 21 -22.89 -24.78 -26.62
CA GLY A 21 -23.09 -23.34 -26.44
C GLY A 21 -22.78 -22.87 -25.01
N ILE A 22 -23.32 -23.55 -24.00
CA ILE A 22 -23.05 -23.29 -22.57
C ILE A 22 -21.56 -23.41 -22.27
N TYR A 23 -20.88 -24.45 -22.78
CA TYR A 23 -19.44 -24.62 -22.62
C TYR A 23 -18.64 -23.43 -23.17
N TYR A 24 -18.98 -22.93 -24.37
CA TYR A 24 -18.33 -21.75 -24.95
C TYR A 24 -18.58 -20.48 -24.13
N ILE A 25 -19.80 -20.26 -23.63
CA ILE A 25 -20.13 -19.12 -22.77
C ILE A 25 -19.31 -19.15 -21.47
N VAL A 26 -19.28 -20.30 -20.78
CA VAL A 26 -18.48 -20.47 -19.54
C VAL A 26 -16.99 -20.26 -19.81
N ARG A 27 -16.48 -20.72 -20.96
CA ARG A 27 -15.09 -20.51 -21.37
C ARG A 27 -14.78 -19.04 -21.64
N GLN A 28 -15.65 -18.32 -22.36
CA GLN A 28 -15.46 -16.89 -22.61
C GLN A 28 -15.51 -16.06 -21.33
N LEU A 29 -16.45 -16.35 -20.41
CA LEU A 29 -16.52 -15.68 -19.11
C LEU A 29 -15.23 -15.85 -18.30
N LYS A 30 -14.66 -17.07 -18.26
CA LYS A 30 -13.36 -17.32 -17.60
C LYS A 30 -12.21 -16.52 -18.24
N LEU A 31 -12.18 -16.40 -19.56
CA LEU A 31 -11.16 -15.60 -20.25
C LEU A 31 -11.30 -14.11 -19.94
N ALA A 32 -12.52 -13.57 -20.00
CA ALA A 32 -12.80 -12.18 -19.68
C ALA A 32 -12.43 -11.80 -18.23
N LEU A 33 -12.67 -12.70 -17.27
CA LEU A 33 -12.24 -12.51 -15.87
C LEU A 33 -10.71 -12.47 -15.76
N LEU A 34 -9.99 -13.41 -16.37
CA LEU A 34 -8.52 -13.45 -16.38
C LEU A 34 -7.90 -12.23 -17.09
N GLU A 35 -8.53 -11.73 -18.14
CA GLU A 35 -8.12 -10.49 -18.82
C GLU A 35 -8.34 -9.27 -17.91
N SER A 36 -9.50 -9.16 -17.27
CA SER A 36 -9.81 -8.09 -16.31
C SER A 36 -8.82 -8.05 -15.13
N GLU A 37 -8.48 -9.20 -14.55
CA GLU A 37 -7.48 -9.31 -13.48
C GLU A 37 -6.08 -8.85 -13.93
N ARG A 38 -5.64 -9.28 -15.13
CA ARG A 38 -4.36 -8.85 -15.71
C ARG A 38 -4.32 -7.36 -16.01
N ASP A 39 -5.42 -6.82 -16.50
CA ASP A 39 -5.54 -5.39 -16.80
C ASP A 39 -5.54 -4.54 -15.54
N HIS A 40 -6.20 -4.99 -14.48
CA HIS A 40 -6.14 -4.37 -13.15
C HIS A 40 -4.71 -4.37 -12.60
N GLN A 41 -4.03 -5.52 -12.59
CA GLN A 41 -2.63 -5.62 -12.15
C GLN A 41 -1.69 -4.73 -12.98
N ARG A 42 -1.89 -4.65 -14.30
CA ARG A 42 -1.12 -3.76 -15.18
C ARG A 42 -1.33 -2.29 -14.80
N ARG A 43 -2.57 -1.85 -14.62
CA ARG A 43 -2.89 -0.48 -14.19
C ARG A 43 -2.33 -0.16 -12.81
N GLN A 44 -2.43 -1.07 -11.84
CA GLN A 44 -1.80 -0.92 -10.53
C GLN A 44 -0.28 -0.74 -10.66
N ASN A 45 0.38 -1.53 -11.50
CA ASN A 45 1.83 -1.42 -11.73
C ASN A 45 2.20 -0.07 -12.34
N GLU A 46 1.48 0.36 -13.38
CA GLU A 46 1.66 1.67 -14.03
C GLU A 46 1.43 2.82 -13.04
N MET A 47 0.34 2.80 -12.26
CA MET A 47 0.07 3.80 -11.21
C MET A 47 1.17 3.81 -10.14
N THR A 48 1.65 2.65 -9.71
CA THR A 48 2.71 2.52 -8.70
C THR A 48 4.04 3.07 -9.22
N LEU A 49 4.43 2.73 -10.46
CA LEU A 49 5.65 3.26 -11.09
C LEU A 49 5.57 4.76 -11.27
N ASN A 50 4.45 5.29 -11.77
CA ASN A 50 4.27 6.71 -11.98
C ASN A 50 4.31 7.47 -10.65
N ALA A 51 3.54 7.05 -9.65
CA ALA A 51 3.55 7.65 -8.31
C ALA A 51 4.94 7.63 -7.68
N TYR A 52 5.67 6.51 -7.78
CA TYR A 52 7.03 6.41 -7.25
C TYR A 52 8.00 7.33 -8.00
N ASN A 53 7.99 7.31 -9.34
CA ASN A 53 8.87 8.15 -10.15
C ASN A 53 8.64 9.65 -9.91
N THR A 54 7.40 10.08 -9.69
CA THR A 54 7.08 11.48 -9.33
C THR A 54 7.69 11.91 -8.01
N VAL A 55 7.70 11.07 -6.97
CA VAL A 55 8.18 11.47 -5.62
C VAL A 55 9.60 11.01 -5.28
N ARG A 56 10.23 10.16 -6.10
CA ARG A 56 11.52 9.53 -5.80
C ARG A 56 12.66 10.53 -5.56
N GLY A 57 12.69 11.63 -6.33
CA GLY A 57 13.67 12.72 -6.17
C GLY A 57 13.50 13.39 -4.81
N ASP A 58 12.38 14.11 -4.66
CA ASP A 58 11.96 14.78 -3.42
C ASP A 58 12.13 13.92 -2.17
N LEU A 59 11.70 12.66 -2.19
CA LEU A 59 11.81 11.74 -1.05
C LEU A 59 13.28 11.48 -0.69
N ARG A 60 14.15 11.24 -1.68
CA ARG A 60 15.58 11.01 -1.45
C ARG A 60 16.28 12.26 -0.93
N ASP A 61 15.94 13.42 -1.48
CA ASP A 61 16.56 14.68 -1.10
C ASP A 61 16.09 15.14 0.29
N THR A 62 14.81 14.98 0.62
CA THR A 62 14.28 15.19 1.98
C THR A 62 14.93 14.24 2.99
N ILE A 63 15.01 12.93 2.71
CA ILE A 63 15.72 11.96 3.59
C ILE A 63 17.19 12.37 3.78
N ARG A 64 17.85 12.84 2.70
CA ARG A 64 19.24 13.31 2.77
C ARG A 64 19.37 14.56 3.62
N ARG A 65 18.49 15.56 3.48
CA ARG A 65 18.48 16.77 4.33
C ARG A 65 18.31 16.41 5.80
N ILE A 66 17.26 15.65 6.13
CA ILE A 66 16.98 15.23 7.52
C ILE A 66 18.21 14.55 8.15
N ARG A 67 18.87 13.64 7.44
CA ARG A 67 20.06 12.94 7.95
C ARG A 67 21.27 13.86 8.13
N ILE A 68 21.50 14.80 7.24
CA ILE A 68 22.58 15.78 7.39
C ILE A 68 22.31 16.69 8.60
N THR A 69 21.08 17.18 8.76
CA THR A 69 20.69 18.06 9.88
C THR A 69 20.76 17.35 11.25
N LEU A 70 20.42 16.06 11.29
CA LEU A 70 20.47 15.22 12.51
C LEU A 70 21.82 14.51 12.72
N GLY A 71 22.85 14.76 11.90
CA GLY A 71 24.15 14.09 12.00
C GLY A 71 24.12 12.56 11.80
N LEU A 72 23.05 12.02 11.21
CA LEU A 72 22.83 10.58 11.02
C LEU A 72 23.71 10.06 9.87
N ALA A 73 24.84 9.47 10.23
CA ALA A 73 25.86 9.00 9.28
C ALA A 73 25.34 7.93 8.30
N ASP A 74 24.37 7.10 8.72
CA ASP A 74 23.79 6.04 7.88
C ASP A 74 22.29 5.77 8.15
N MET A 75 21.78 4.66 7.60
CA MET A 75 20.38 4.26 7.75
C MET A 75 20.08 3.43 9.02
N PHE A 76 21.10 3.18 9.84
CA PHE A 76 21.03 2.36 11.06
C PHE A 76 21.41 3.16 12.31
N SER A 77 21.94 4.36 12.14
CA SER A 77 22.24 5.35 13.17
C SER A 77 21.04 5.51 14.10
N GLU A 78 21.28 5.28 15.39
CA GLU A 78 20.26 5.28 16.42
C GLU A 78 19.57 6.65 16.49
N PHE A 79 18.24 6.63 16.59
CA PHE A 79 17.45 7.83 16.74
C PHE A 79 17.36 8.17 18.23
N THR A 80 18.13 9.17 18.65
CA THR A 80 18.20 9.61 20.05
C THR A 80 17.02 10.48 20.45
N GLN A 81 16.83 10.67 21.76
CA GLN A 81 15.87 11.65 22.29
C GLN A 81 16.22 13.09 21.88
N GLU A 82 17.53 13.40 21.79
CA GLU A 82 18.03 14.68 21.28
C GLU A 82 17.58 14.95 19.84
N ASN A 83 17.62 13.93 18.96
CA ASN A 83 17.09 14.04 17.60
C ASN A 83 15.59 14.32 17.58
N LEU A 84 14.82 13.73 18.51
CA LEU A 84 13.38 14.01 18.64
C LEU A 84 13.15 15.46 19.03
N GLU A 85 13.85 15.95 20.05
CA GLU A 85 13.75 17.33 20.53
C GLU A 85 14.17 18.33 19.44
N GLN A 86 15.24 18.04 18.69
CA GLN A 86 15.67 18.85 17.55
C GLN A 86 14.56 18.92 16.47
N ILE A 87 13.92 17.80 16.11
CA ILE A 87 12.80 17.80 15.16
C ILE A 87 11.59 18.56 15.70
N MET A 88 11.27 18.45 16.99
CA MET A 88 10.10 19.14 17.55
C MET A 88 10.30 20.66 17.65
N ASN A 89 11.54 21.11 17.88
CA ASN A 89 11.91 22.51 18.03
C ASN A 89 12.24 23.23 16.71
N ASP A 90 12.71 22.52 15.67
CA ASP A 90 12.97 23.06 14.34
C ASP A 90 11.77 22.80 13.40
N GLU A 91 11.01 23.85 13.10
CA GLU A 91 9.84 23.80 12.23
C GLU A 91 10.14 23.30 10.81
N VAL A 92 11.30 23.68 10.23
CA VAL A 92 11.67 23.27 8.87
C VAL A 92 12.01 21.78 8.85
N LEU A 93 12.72 21.30 9.87
CA LEU A 93 13.06 19.89 10.02
C LEU A 93 11.81 19.04 10.31
N ARG A 94 10.89 19.53 11.14
CA ARG A 94 9.58 18.92 11.41
C ARG A 94 8.77 18.73 10.14
N ASP A 95 8.70 19.77 9.32
CA ASP A 95 7.94 19.74 8.06
C ASP A 95 8.59 18.81 7.04
N ASP A 96 9.93 18.75 6.96
CA ASP A 96 10.62 17.77 6.12
C ASP A 96 10.36 16.32 6.57
N VAL A 97 10.37 16.04 7.88
CA VAL A 97 10.03 14.73 8.45
C VAL A 97 8.56 14.38 8.19
N ALA A 98 7.63 15.31 8.43
CA ALA A 98 6.21 15.13 8.16
C ALA A 98 5.92 14.90 6.67
N LYS A 99 6.60 15.63 5.77
CA LYS A 99 6.54 15.47 4.32
C LYS A 99 7.02 14.09 3.88
N MET A 100 8.18 13.64 4.37
CA MET A 100 8.72 12.31 4.13
C MET A 100 7.74 11.20 4.58
N LEU A 101 7.29 11.24 5.83
CA LEU A 101 6.37 10.24 6.38
C LEU A 101 5.01 10.28 5.67
N GLY A 102 4.53 11.47 5.32
CA GLY A 102 3.30 11.67 4.53
C GLY A 102 3.39 11.06 3.13
N PHE A 103 4.54 11.09 2.46
CA PHE A 103 4.74 10.37 1.20
C PHE A 103 4.59 8.85 1.38
N VAL A 104 5.23 8.26 2.40
CA VAL A 104 5.13 6.81 2.62
C VAL A 104 3.71 6.41 3.07
N ASN A 105 3.04 7.24 3.85
CA ASN A 105 1.64 7.00 4.24
C ASN A 105 0.69 7.04 3.03
N LYS A 106 0.94 7.89 2.01
CA LYS A 106 0.17 7.86 0.75
C LYS A 106 0.30 6.53 0.01
N PHE A 107 1.51 5.94 -0.03
CA PHE A 107 1.68 4.57 -0.57
C PHE A 107 0.95 3.53 0.26
N ALA A 108 0.98 3.66 1.59
CA ALA A 108 0.31 2.73 2.49
C ALA A 108 -1.22 2.73 2.31
N VAL A 109 -1.83 3.91 2.24
CA VAL A 109 -3.26 4.10 1.92
C VAL A 109 -3.58 3.51 0.55
N GLY A 110 -2.80 3.83 -0.50
CA GLY A 110 -3.03 3.29 -1.83
C GLY A 110 -2.87 1.76 -1.93
N ILE A 111 -2.01 1.15 -1.12
CA ILE A 111 -1.90 -0.32 -1.00
C ILE A 111 -3.08 -0.91 -0.22
N ASN A 112 -3.59 -0.22 0.80
CA ASN A 112 -4.74 -0.68 1.58
C ASN A 112 -6.06 -0.61 0.78
N HIS A 113 -6.13 0.26 -0.23
CA HIS A 113 -7.26 0.37 -1.16
C HIS A 113 -7.05 -0.29 -2.53
N ASP A 114 -6.04 -1.16 -2.68
CA ASP A 114 -5.76 -1.90 -3.93
C ASP A 114 -5.56 -0.99 -5.17
N VAL A 115 -5.02 0.21 -4.96
CA VAL A 115 -4.62 1.16 -6.01
C VAL A 115 -3.16 0.93 -6.44
N PHE A 116 -2.30 0.55 -5.49
CA PHE A 116 -0.87 0.30 -5.73
C PHE A 116 -0.49 -1.15 -5.46
N ASN A 117 0.41 -1.70 -6.29
CA ASN A 117 0.92 -3.05 -6.13
C ASN A 117 2.01 -3.10 -5.05
N ILE A 118 1.72 -3.77 -3.93
CA ILE A 118 2.65 -3.92 -2.81
C ILE A 118 3.95 -4.67 -3.15
N LEU A 119 3.92 -5.63 -4.07
CA LEU A 119 5.13 -6.36 -4.48
C LEU A 119 6.10 -5.40 -5.19
N LEU A 120 5.57 -4.58 -6.08
CA LEU A 120 6.35 -3.57 -6.79
C LEU A 120 6.86 -2.48 -5.85
N VAL A 121 6.06 -2.03 -4.88
CA VAL A 121 6.53 -1.12 -3.81
C VAL A 121 7.62 -1.77 -2.95
N ASN A 122 7.52 -3.07 -2.64
CA ASN A 122 8.56 -3.78 -1.91
C ASN A 122 9.89 -3.75 -2.67
N ASP A 123 9.86 -3.96 -3.98
CA ASP A 123 11.07 -4.05 -4.81
C ASP A 123 11.70 -2.67 -5.05
N LEU A 124 10.88 -1.62 -5.24
CA LEU A 124 11.33 -0.25 -5.43
C LEU A 124 11.83 0.43 -4.14
N ALA A 125 11.15 0.20 -3.02
CA ALA A 125 11.33 1.00 -1.80
C ALA A 125 11.09 0.23 -0.48
N GLY A 126 10.74 -1.06 -0.51
CA GLY A 126 10.30 -1.79 0.69
C GLY A 126 11.28 -1.76 1.85
N LYS A 127 12.58 -1.96 1.58
CA LYS A 127 13.63 -1.84 2.60
C LYS A 127 13.70 -0.42 3.19
N LEU A 128 13.62 0.61 2.35
CA LEU A 128 13.64 2.01 2.78
C LEU A 128 12.44 2.32 3.67
N PHE A 129 11.23 1.93 3.27
CA PHE A 129 10.01 2.16 4.03
C PHE A 129 10.03 1.46 5.39
N ILE A 130 10.54 0.22 5.47
CA ILE A 130 10.73 -0.47 6.75
C ILE A 130 11.75 0.29 7.62
N GLN A 131 12.90 0.69 7.07
CA GLN A 131 13.94 1.40 7.82
C GLN A 131 13.50 2.77 8.32
N THR A 132 12.88 3.59 7.46
CA THR A 132 12.33 4.90 7.82
C THR A 132 11.27 4.79 8.92
N PHE A 133 10.42 3.75 8.91
CA PHE A 133 9.43 3.56 9.97
C PHE A 133 10.10 3.33 11.33
N HIS A 134 11.12 2.47 11.41
CA HIS A 134 11.85 2.22 12.66
C HIS A 134 12.67 3.43 13.09
N GLN A 135 13.38 4.06 12.16
CA GLN A 135 14.23 5.23 12.43
C GLN A 135 13.41 6.41 12.98
N PHE A 136 12.20 6.65 12.48
CA PHE A 136 11.33 7.75 12.93
C PHE A 136 10.19 7.29 13.84
N TYR A 137 10.26 6.07 14.41
CA TYR A 137 9.23 5.55 15.30
C TYR A 137 8.97 6.43 16.54
N PRO A 138 9.99 7.02 17.21
CA PRO A 138 9.75 7.93 18.34
C PRO A 138 8.96 9.18 17.95
N TYR A 139 9.22 9.75 16.77
CA TYR A 139 8.44 10.87 16.22
C TYR A 139 6.99 10.44 15.90
N ILE A 140 6.81 9.26 15.31
CA ILE A 140 5.48 8.69 15.03
C ILE A 140 4.70 8.50 16.34
N GLN A 141 5.33 8.01 17.42
CA GLN A 141 4.69 7.89 18.73
C GLN A 141 4.31 9.25 19.32
N ARG A 142 5.22 10.23 19.32
CA ARG A 142 4.91 11.58 19.83
C ARG A 142 3.73 12.24 19.10
N VAL A 143 3.64 12.08 17.77
CA VAL A 143 2.48 12.57 16.99
C VAL A 143 1.19 11.80 17.32
N ARG A 144 1.27 10.52 17.69
CA ARG A 144 0.10 9.70 18.07
C ARG A 144 -0.49 10.05 19.43
N GLU A 145 0.29 10.65 20.34
CA GLU A 145 -0.22 11.20 21.60
C GLU A 145 -1.20 12.35 21.37
N ASP A 146 -0.94 13.16 20.34
CA ASP A 146 -1.79 14.30 19.96
C ASP A 146 -2.91 13.87 18.97
N TYR A 147 -2.68 12.82 18.16
CA TYR A 147 -3.60 12.32 17.13
C TYR A 147 -3.65 10.79 17.08
N GLU A 148 -4.65 10.17 17.72
CA GLU A 148 -4.79 8.72 17.73
C GLU A 148 -4.89 8.12 16.30
N GLY A 149 -4.18 7.01 16.07
CA GLY A 149 -4.21 6.30 14.79
C GLY A 149 -3.38 6.94 13.66
N PHE A 150 -2.70 8.07 13.90
CA PHE A 150 -1.83 8.67 12.87
C PHE A 150 -0.73 7.68 12.42
N TYR A 151 -0.45 7.62 11.12
CA TYR A 151 0.44 6.62 10.49
C TYR A 151 0.06 5.13 10.70
N LYS A 152 -1.17 4.78 11.12
CA LYS A 152 -1.61 3.37 11.23
C LYS A 152 -1.56 2.62 9.89
N ASP A 153 -1.86 3.29 8.78
CA ASP A 153 -1.69 2.70 7.45
C ASP A 153 -0.23 2.37 7.15
N TYR A 154 0.70 3.28 7.46
CA TYR A 154 2.13 3.05 7.27
C TYR A 154 2.64 1.87 8.12
N GLU A 155 2.19 1.74 9.37
CA GLU A 155 2.50 0.57 10.20
C GLU A 155 1.99 -0.74 9.58
N ASN A 156 0.74 -0.76 9.10
CA ASN A 156 0.17 -1.89 8.37
C ASN A 156 0.97 -2.22 7.10
N LEU A 157 1.43 -1.21 6.35
CA LEU A 157 2.32 -1.39 5.20
C LEU A 157 3.65 -2.04 5.60
N VAL A 158 4.28 -1.55 6.67
CA VAL A 158 5.57 -2.08 7.17
C VAL A 158 5.44 -3.54 7.61
N TYR A 159 4.33 -3.91 8.26
CA TYR A 159 4.03 -5.30 8.57
C TYR A 159 3.92 -6.16 7.30
N LYS A 160 3.13 -5.73 6.30
CA LYS A 160 2.98 -6.45 5.03
C LYS A 160 4.32 -6.57 4.27
N LEU A 161 5.13 -5.51 4.25
CA LEU A 161 6.46 -5.50 3.60
C LEU A 161 7.45 -6.42 4.32
N LYS A 162 7.47 -6.43 5.66
CA LYS A 162 8.27 -7.38 6.45
C LYS A 162 7.88 -8.82 6.13
N LYS A 163 6.58 -9.12 6.09
CA LYS A 163 6.05 -10.44 5.72
C LYS A 163 6.52 -10.88 4.33
N ILE A 164 6.38 -10.03 3.31
CA ILE A 164 6.84 -10.31 1.94
C ILE A 164 8.36 -10.60 1.88
N ARG A 165 9.15 -9.88 2.70
CA ARG A 165 10.62 -9.89 2.64
C ARG A 165 11.30 -10.95 3.51
N TYR A 166 10.73 -11.28 4.67
CA TYR A 166 11.38 -12.11 5.68
C TYR A 166 10.65 -13.43 5.96
N GLU A 167 9.33 -13.52 5.78
CA GLU A 167 8.59 -14.79 5.98
C GLU A 167 8.77 -15.79 4.81
N LYS A 168 9.54 -15.44 3.76
CA LYS A 168 9.93 -16.38 2.69
C LYS A 168 11.04 -17.37 3.11
N ASP A 169 11.87 -17.03 4.09
CA ASP A 169 13.09 -17.78 4.44
C ASP A 169 13.11 -18.24 5.93
N ASN A 170 11.99 -18.80 6.39
CA ASN A 170 11.70 -19.32 7.76
C ASN A 170 11.29 -18.26 8.80
N ALA A 171 10.04 -18.34 9.28
CA ALA A 171 9.60 -17.74 10.55
C ALA A 171 10.02 -18.66 11.72
N PRO A 172 10.50 -18.16 12.86
CA PRO A 172 9.82 -17.14 13.70
C PRO A 172 10.77 -16.01 14.18
N LEU A 173 10.42 -15.04 15.05
CA LEU A 173 9.26 -14.79 15.92
C LEU A 173 8.74 -13.34 15.79
N LEU A 174 7.46 -13.15 16.09
CA LEU A 174 6.89 -11.92 16.68
C LEU A 174 5.87 -12.38 17.74
N LYS A 175 6.32 -12.58 18.99
CA LYS A 175 5.44 -12.96 20.10
C LYS A 175 4.94 -11.79 20.95
N ASP A 176 5.62 -10.65 20.87
CA ASP A 176 5.47 -9.56 21.85
C ASP A 176 4.94 -8.25 21.25
N VAL A 177 4.27 -8.33 20.09
CA VAL A 177 3.44 -7.22 19.57
C VAL A 177 2.00 -7.69 19.57
N GLU A 178 1.27 -7.39 20.64
CA GLU A 178 -0.19 -7.45 20.64
C GLU A 178 -0.72 -6.42 19.64
N LEU A 179 -0.89 -6.85 18.39
CA LEU A 179 -1.72 -6.15 17.42
C LEU A 179 -3.15 -6.14 17.95
N VAL A 180 -3.51 -5.08 18.67
CA VAL A 180 -4.88 -4.78 19.08
C VAL A 180 -5.72 -4.76 17.80
N LYS A 181 -6.51 -5.82 17.61
CA LYS A 181 -7.51 -5.92 16.54
C LYS A 181 -8.67 -4.97 16.87
N SER A 182 -8.44 -3.66 16.78
CA SER A 182 -9.53 -2.69 16.78
C SER A 182 -10.42 -3.00 15.59
N GLY A 183 -11.74 -3.07 15.80
CA GLY A 183 -12.69 -3.18 14.70
C GLY A 183 -12.47 -2.07 13.67
N TYR A 184 -12.75 -2.37 12.41
CA TYR A 184 -12.72 -1.38 11.33
C TYR A 184 -13.94 -0.46 11.44
N GLU A 185 -13.91 0.47 12.39
CA GLU A 185 -14.72 1.68 12.25
C GLU A 185 -14.06 2.58 11.20
N TYR A 186 -14.85 2.94 10.19
CA TYR A 186 -14.40 3.81 9.10
C TYR A 186 -14.20 5.22 9.65
N TYR A 187 -12.94 5.59 9.91
CA TYR A 187 -12.59 6.97 10.24
C TYR A 187 -12.90 7.87 9.04
N HIS A 188 -13.96 8.66 9.17
CA HIS A 188 -14.21 9.78 8.27
C HIS A 188 -13.11 10.82 8.47
N PHE A 189 -12.17 10.90 7.52
CA PHE A 189 -11.23 12.01 7.45
C PHE A 189 -11.99 13.35 7.52
N PRO A 190 -11.57 14.30 8.37
CA PRO A 190 -12.12 15.65 8.35
C PRO A 190 -12.04 16.24 6.95
N LYS A 191 -13.10 16.92 6.50
CA LYS A 191 -13.15 17.52 5.13
C LYS A 191 -11.99 18.50 4.87
N ASP A 192 -11.38 19.02 5.93
CA ASP A 192 -10.25 19.94 5.89
C ASP A 192 -8.87 19.26 5.91
N PHE A 193 -8.77 17.92 6.02
CA PHE A 193 -7.49 17.20 5.99
C PHE A 193 -6.70 17.48 4.68
N GLY A 194 -7.42 17.68 3.58
CA GLY A 194 -6.82 18.16 2.33
C GLY A 194 -6.15 19.53 2.47
N LYS A 195 -6.73 20.49 3.20
CA LYS A 195 -6.17 21.83 3.39
C LYS A 195 -4.87 21.80 4.21
N TYR A 196 -4.80 20.96 5.24
CA TYR A 196 -3.57 20.78 6.02
C TYR A 196 -2.44 20.22 5.16
N LEU A 197 -2.70 19.20 4.34
CA LEU A 197 -1.71 18.72 3.38
C LEU A 197 -1.36 19.80 2.34
N PHE A 198 -2.33 20.48 1.73
CA PHE A 198 -2.07 21.46 0.67
C PHE A 198 -1.33 22.73 1.15
N ASN A 199 -1.47 23.14 2.41
CA ASN A 199 -0.71 24.28 2.95
C ASN A 199 0.78 23.96 3.12
N ILE A 200 1.14 22.72 3.47
CA ILE A 200 2.53 22.25 3.58
C ILE A 200 3.25 22.18 2.20
N PHE A 201 2.49 22.23 1.09
CA PHE A 201 3.04 22.17 -0.28
C PHE A 201 2.88 23.48 -1.08
N LYS A 202 2.65 24.63 -0.41
CA LYS A 202 2.43 25.93 -1.09
C LYS A 202 3.42 27.04 -0.73
N THR A 203 4.52 26.68 -0.05
CA THR A 203 5.72 27.49 0.18
C THR A 203 6.92 26.75 -0.39
#